data_AF-A0A7W8SVR6-F1
#
_entry.id   AF-A0A7W8SVR6-F1
#
_cell.length_a   1.000
_cell.length_b   1.000
_cell.length_c   1.000
_cell.angle_alpha   90.00
_cell.angle_beta   90.00
_cell.angle_gamma   90.00
#
_symmetry.space_group_name_H-M   'P 1'
#
loop_
_entity.id
_entity.type
_entity.pdbx_description
1 polymer ?
#
loop_
_entity_poly.entity_id
_entity_poly.type
_entity_poly.pdbx_seq_one_letter_code
_entity_poly.pdbx_strand_id
1 'polypeptide(L)'
;MLNRAFGAAISSLLVAGAAVAPAIAHADDSFAQDDGGSHGRPVKVMIISMFGPEGQVWLDHLGPWRDISVAGLSPDYPAVHCNRQEVCVMTTGMGHANAAASIMALTFSPRFDLRHTYFMVAGIAGIDPLQGTVGSAAWANWLVDFGIQWEIDGREIPPGWNTGYLGINTTGPTQKPPLDYRTEVFQLNPALSNAAFALSRNVTLTDDAQAQAARAKYNYAPANRPPTVIQCDTLAGDTWWSGTDLGERARQWTKILTDGKGTYCTTQQEDNATFEALTRAATVHRVDLNRVAVLRAGSDFDRPYAGQSSADNLLNYSSQGGFTIAIDNLFLTGNPLVQDIVTHWGEWRDGVPQR
;
A
#
# COMPACT_ATOMS: atom_id res chain seq x y z
N MET A 1 31.38 -54.70 18.75
CA MET A 1 30.75 -55.38 17.59
C MET A 1 31.26 -54.65 16.35
N LEU A 2 32.34 -55.11 15.66
CA LEU A 2 32.33 -56.10 14.55
C LEU A 2 31.16 -55.85 13.58
N ASN A 3 31.28 -55.49 12.29
CA ASN A 3 32.10 -55.97 11.16
C ASN A 3 32.34 -54.78 10.16
N ARG A 4 33.44 -54.56 9.42
CA ARG A 4 34.29 -55.34 8.48
C ARG A 4 33.58 -55.92 7.23
N ALA A 5 33.84 -55.33 6.05
CA ALA A 5 34.31 -55.93 4.77
C ALA A 5 34.22 -54.85 3.66
N PHE A 6 35.29 -54.23 3.14
CA PHE A 6 36.39 -54.68 2.26
C PHE A 6 35.95 -55.38 0.95
N GLY A 7 36.35 -54.76 -0.17
CA GLY A 7 36.40 -55.36 -1.50
C GLY A 7 37.15 -54.42 -2.47
N ALA A 8 38.46 -54.63 -2.58
CA ALA A 8 39.38 -53.89 -3.45
C ALA A 8 39.52 -54.55 -4.83
N ALA A 9 39.91 -53.80 -5.86
CA ALA A 9 40.89 -54.26 -6.85
C ALA A 9 41.43 -53.08 -7.69
N ILE A 10 42.76 -53.10 -7.82
CA ILE A 10 43.66 -52.19 -8.52
C ILE A 10 43.77 -52.60 -9.99
N SER A 11 43.95 -51.66 -10.91
CA SER A 11 44.85 -51.84 -12.06
C SER A 11 45.26 -50.49 -12.67
N SER A 12 46.57 -50.30 -12.73
CA SER A 12 47.32 -49.16 -13.22
C SER A 12 47.42 -49.15 -14.74
N LEU A 13 47.44 -47.97 -15.38
CA LEU A 13 48.11 -47.74 -16.67
C LEU A 13 48.52 -46.28 -16.83
N LEU A 14 49.78 -46.09 -17.24
CA LEU A 14 50.48 -44.82 -17.42
C LEU A 14 50.09 -44.09 -18.71
N VAL A 15 49.94 -42.77 -18.57
CA VAL A 15 50.45 -41.64 -19.39
C VAL A 15 50.34 -41.71 -20.92
N ALA A 16 49.56 -40.78 -21.47
CA ALA A 16 49.94 -40.00 -22.66
C ALA A 16 49.26 -38.63 -22.59
N GLY A 17 50.08 -37.57 -22.55
CA GLY A 17 49.61 -36.19 -22.56
C GLY A 17 49.05 -35.79 -23.93
N ALA A 18 47.92 -35.11 -23.92
CA ALA A 18 47.51 -34.21 -24.98
C ALA A 18 46.97 -32.94 -24.30
N ALA A 19 47.62 -31.82 -24.57
CA ALA A 19 47.14 -30.51 -24.15
C ALA A 19 45.81 -30.23 -24.85
N VAL A 20 44.72 -30.27 -24.10
CA VAL A 20 43.44 -29.73 -24.53
C VAL A 20 43.28 -28.42 -23.80
N ALA A 21 43.29 -27.32 -24.56
CA ALA A 21 42.99 -25.99 -24.06
C ALA A 21 41.69 -26.02 -23.25
N PRO A 22 41.55 -25.25 -22.16
CA PRO A 22 40.25 -25.11 -21.53
C PRO A 22 39.32 -24.52 -22.57
N ALA A 23 38.28 -25.26 -22.94
CA ALA A 23 37.13 -24.69 -23.61
C ALA A 23 36.66 -23.56 -22.70
N ILE A 24 36.78 -22.32 -23.18
CA ILE A 24 36.16 -21.16 -22.57
C ILE A 24 34.67 -21.52 -22.52
N ALA A 25 34.16 -21.78 -21.33
CA ALA A 25 32.74 -21.84 -21.10
C ALA A 25 32.19 -20.51 -21.62
N HIS A 26 31.38 -20.56 -22.66
CA HIS A 26 30.54 -19.43 -23.03
C HIS A 26 29.74 -19.06 -21.78
N ALA A 27 30.08 -17.92 -21.18
CA ALA A 27 29.20 -17.29 -20.23
C ALA A 27 27.92 -17.00 -21.01
N ASP A 28 26.85 -17.72 -20.68
CA ASP A 28 25.50 -17.33 -21.06
C ASP A 28 25.25 -15.95 -20.43
N ASP A 29 25.50 -14.89 -21.19
CA ASP A 29 25.07 -13.51 -20.90
C ASP A 29 23.53 -13.42 -21.00
N SER A 30 22.84 -14.28 -20.24
CA SER A 30 21.38 -14.28 -20.08
C SER A 30 20.88 -13.13 -19.21
N PHE A 31 21.76 -12.24 -18.77
CA PHE A 31 21.45 -11.06 -17.97
C PHE A 31 21.15 -9.80 -18.80
N ALA A 32 21.36 -9.82 -20.12
CA ALA A 32 21.01 -8.70 -20.98
C ALA A 32 19.56 -8.82 -21.45
N GLN A 33 18.65 -8.06 -20.82
CA GLN A 33 17.36 -7.76 -21.45
C GLN A 33 17.57 -6.65 -22.46
N ASP A 34 17.10 -6.92 -23.68
CA ASP A 34 17.14 -6.02 -24.83
C ASP A 34 16.24 -4.80 -24.59
N ASP A 35 16.83 -3.60 -24.50
CA ASP A 35 16.16 -2.30 -24.30
C ASP A 35 15.52 -1.78 -25.59
N GLY A 36 14.94 -2.69 -26.38
CA GLY A 36 14.41 -2.42 -27.70
C GLY A 36 13.27 -1.40 -27.67
N GLY A 37 13.60 -0.12 -27.91
CA GLY A 37 12.95 0.89 -28.77
C GLY A 37 11.42 1.00 -28.86
N SER A 38 10.67 0.32 -28.01
CA SER A 38 9.22 0.39 -27.93
C SER A 38 8.87 1.57 -27.05
N HIS A 39 8.13 2.53 -27.59
CA HIS A 39 7.42 3.49 -26.75
C HIS A 39 6.50 2.67 -25.85
N GLY A 40 6.79 2.67 -24.54
CA GLY A 40 6.02 1.93 -23.54
C GLY A 40 4.54 2.27 -23.66
N ARG A 41 3.67 1.31 -23.31
CA ARG A 41 2.22 1.48 -23.41
C ARG A 41 1.77 2.70 -22.58
N PRO A 42 1.00 3.64 -23.15
CA PRO A 42 0.41 4.71 -22.37
C PRO A 42 -0.57 4.15 -21.34
N VAL A 43 -0.52 4.69 -20.13
CA VAL A 43 -1.46 4.39 -19.04
C VAL A 43 -2.08 5.69 -18.55
N LYS A 44 -3.41 5.79 -18.57
CA LYS A 44 -4.13 6.93 -18.01
C LYS A 44 -4.26 6.81 -16.50
N VAL A 45 -4.69 5.64 -16.03
CA VAL A 45 -4.87 5.34 -14.61
C VAL A 45 -4.20 4.00 -14.28
N MET A 46 -3.33 4.01 -13.27
CA MET A 46 -2.76 2.83 -12.64
C MET A 46 -3.37 2.68 -11.24
N ILE A 47 -4.18 1.65 -11.07
CA ILE A 47 -4.73 1.25 -9.78
C ILE A 47 -3.74 0.32 -9.10
N ILE A 48 -3.32 0.66 -7.88
CA ILE A 48 -2.38 -0.11 -7.07
C ILE A 48 -3.16 -0.72 -5.92
N SER A 49 -3.25 -2.04 -5.91
CA SER A 49 -3.83 -2.87 -4.85
C SER A 49 -2.72 -3.64 -4.13
N MET A 50 -2.97 -4.14 -2.92
CA MET A 50 -1.93 -4.73 -2.09
C MET A 50 -2.04 -6.25 -2.02
N PHE A 51 -3.25 -6.81 -2.12
CA PHE A 51 -3.44 -8.26 -2.23
C PHE A 51 -4.65 -8.64 -3.10
N GLY A 52 -4.83 -9.94 -3.34
CA GLY A 52 -5.75 -10.50 -4.35
C GLY A 52 -7.16 -9.88 -4.36
N PRO A 53 -7.96 -10.00 -3.29
CA PRO A 53 -9.29 -9.39 -3.19
C PRO A 53 -9.37 -7.89 -3.53
N GLU A 54 -8.39 -7.08 -3.09
CA GLU A 54 -8.37 -5.65 -3.40
C GLU A 54 -8.13 -5.39 -4.88
N GLY A 55 -7.32 -6.21 -5.55
CA GLY A 55 -7.14 -6.13 -7.00
C GLY A 55 -8.36 -6.66 -7.76
N GLN A 56 -8.92 -7.77 -7.27
CA GLN A 56 -9.97 -8.52 -7.94
C GLN A 56 -11.25 -7.69 -8.15
N VAL A 57 -11.63 -6.86 -7.17
CA VAL A 57 -12.81 -6.00 -7.31
C VAL A 57 -12.71 -5.04 -8.51
N TRP A 58 -11.51 -4.56 -8.85
CA TRP A 58 -11.31 -3.77 -10.06
C TRP A 58 -11.38 -4.63 -11.30
N LEU A 59 -10.76 -5.81 -11.26
CA LEU A 59 -10.71 -6.75 -12.37
C LEU A 59 -12.10 -7.25 -12.78
N ASP A 60 -12.99 -7.47 -11.81
CA ASP A 60 -14.35 -7.96 -12.08
C ASP A 60 -15.23 -6.90 -12.78
N HIS A 61 -14.92 -5.62 -12.59
CA HIS A 61 -15.78 -4.52 -13.03
C HIS A 61 -15.28 -3.74 -14.25
N LEU A 62 -13.96 -3.63 -14.46
CA LEU A 62 -13.37 -2.73 -15.47
C LEU A 62 -12.75 -3.45 -16.67
N GLY A 63 -12.91 -4.77 -16.77
CA GLY A 63 -12.40 -5.57 -17.87
C GLY A 63 -13.09 -5.31 -19.23
N PRO A 64 -12.75 -6.09 -20.27
CA PRO A 64 -11.79 -7.19 -20.28
C PRO A 64 -10.33 -6.73 -20.21
N TRP A 65 -9.46 -7.61 -19.73
CA TRP A 65 -8.05 -7.33 -19.45
C TRP A 65 -7.09 -7.94 -20.45
N ARG A 66 -5.92 -7.29 -20.58
CA ARG A 66 -4.72 -7.87 -21.17
C ARG A 66 -3.61 -7.86 -20.14
N ASP A 67 -3.03 -9.02 -19.92
CA ASP A 67 -1.93 -9.19 -18.97
C ASP A 67 -0.61 -8.77 -19.59
N ILE A 68 0.18 -8.05 -18.81
CA ILE A 68 1.52 -7.60 -19.17
C ILE A 68 2.44 -8.03 -18.05
N SER A 69 3.27 -9.04 -18.31
CA SER A 69 4.30 -9.48 -17.38
C SER A 69 5.38 -8.41 -17.23
N VAL A 70 5.79 -8.16 -15.99
CA VAL A 70 6.85 -7.20 -15.66
C VAL A 70 7.90 -7.89 -14.81
N ALA A 71 9.16 -7.80 -15.24
CA ALA A 71 10.27 -8.38 -14.48
C ALA A 71 10.41 -7.66 -13.13
N GLY A 72 10.61 -8.44 -12.05
CA GLY A 72 10.77 -7.92 -10.70
C GLY A 72 9.48 -7.75 -9.89
N LEU A 73 8.31 -7.95 -10.49
CA LEU A 73 7.07 -8.06 -9.71
C LEU A 73 7.04 -9.34 -8.86
N SER A 74 6.23 -9.32 -7.79
CA SER A 74 6.00 -10.49 -6.94
C SER A 74 5.62 -11.73 -7.76
N PRO A 75 6.17 -12.93 -7.45
CA PRO A 75 5.77 -14.18 -8.09
C PRO A 75 4.27 -14.49 -7.93
N ASP A 76 3.65 -14.01 -6.85
CA ASP A 76 2.21 -14.18 -6.60
C ASP A 76 1.36 -13.25 -7.49
N TYR A 77 1.94 -12.13 -7.94
CA TYR A 77 1.29 -11.10 -8.75
C TYR A 77 2.22 -10.61 -9.89
N PRO A 78 2.61 -11.49 -10.84
CA PRO A 78 3.69 -11.21 -11.79
C PRO A 78 3.27 -10.34 -12.99
N ALA A 79 2.02 -9.90 -13.04
CA ALA A 79 1.43 -9.20 -14.18
C ALA A 79 0.68 -7.93 -13.77
N VAL A 80 0.70 -6.96 -14.69
CA VAL A 80 -0.19 -5.80 -14.67
C VAL A 80 -1.33 -6.06 -15.65
N HIS A 81 -2.57 -5.83 -15.24
CA HIS A 81 -3.76 -6.07 -16.03
C HIS A 81 -4.26 -4.76 -16.62
N CYS A 82 -4.22 -4.59 -17.95
CA CYS A 82 -4.63 -3.34 -18.60
C CYS A 82 -5.82 -3.53 -19.55
N ASN A 83 -6.83 -2.66 -19.45
CA ASN A 83 -8.02 -2.69 -20.31
C ASN A 83 -7.85 -1.79 -21.56
N ARG A 84 -8.92 -1.67 -22.37
CA ARG A 84 -8.92 -0.85 -23.60
C ARG A 84 -8.99 0.67 -23.36
N GLN A 85 -9.37 1.10 -22.16
CA GLN A 85 -9.44 2.51 -21.77
C GLN A 85 -8.12 3.03 -21.18
N GLU A 86 -7.05 2.21 -21.21
CA GLU A 86 -5.75 2.52 -20.62
C GLU A 86 -5.82 2.66 -19.08
N VAL A 87 -6.79 1.99 -18.46
CA VAL A 87 -6.78 1.68 -17.03
C VAL A 87 -6.01 0.39 -16.83
N CYS A 88 -5.08 0.41 -15.88
CA CYS A 88 -4.32 -0.76 -15.46
C CYS A 88 -4.51 -1.01 -13.97
N VAL A 89 -4.44 -2.28 -13.56
CA VAL A 89 -4.45 -2.72 -12.18
C VAL A 89 -3.17 -3.52 -11.93
N MET A 90 -2.48 -3.23 -10.83
CA MET A 90 -1.40 -4.06 -10.32
C MET A 90 -1.63 -4.41 -8.85
N THR A 91 -1.07 -5.53 -8.42
CA THR A 91 -1.06 -5.94 -7.01
C THR A 91 0.38 -6.01 -6.50
N THR A 92 0.70 -5.30 -5.43
CA THR A 92 2.08 -5.21 -4.93
C THR A 92 2.52 -6.40 -4.10
N GLY A 93 1.60 -7.03 -3.37
CA GLY A 93 1.89 -7.78 -2.14
C GLY A 93 1.85 -6.86 -0.91
N MET A 94 1.54 -7.44 0.24
CA MET A 94 1.37 -6.69 1.51
C MET A 94 2.71 -6.31 2.15
N GLY A 95 2.70 -5.20 2.88
CA GLY A 95 3.86 -4.67 3.61
C GLY A 95 4.83 -3.83 2.77
N HIS A 96 5.66 -3.03 3.44
CA HIS A 96 6.52 -2.02 2.83
C HIS A 96 7.50 -2.61 1.81
N ALA A 97 8.10 -3.76 2.11
CA ALA A 97 9.10 -4.38 1.24
C ALA A 97 8.52 -4.78 -0.12
N ASN A 98 7.35 -5.44 -0.12
CA ASN A 98 6.66 -5.84 -1.35
C ASN A 98 6.16 -4.63 -2.13
N ALA A 99 5.57 -3.64 -1.44
CA ALA A 99 5.13 -2.39 -2.03
C ALA A 99 6.27 -1.66 -2.75
N ALA A 100 7.39 -1.39 -2.06
CA ALA A 100 8.52 -0.70 -2.63
C ALA A 100 9.15 -1.46 -3.81
N ALA A 101 9.36 -2.77 -3.68
CA ALA A 101 9.96 -3.60 -4.72
C ALA A 101 9.09 -3.63 -6.00
N SER A 102 7.79 -3.89 -5.84
CA SER A 102 6.85 -3.99 -6.96
C SER A 102 6.68 -2.65 -7.70
N ILE A 103 6.64 -1.52 -6.97
CA ILE A 103 6.50 -0.19 -7.59
C ILE A 103 7.79 0.24 -8.30
N MET A 104 8.97 -0.08 -7.74
CA MET A 104 10.24 0.14 -8.43
C MET A 104 10.31 -0.69 -9.73
N ALA A 105 9.92 -1.96 -9.68
CA ALA A 105 9.86 -2.83 -10.86
C ALA A 105 8.89 -2.29 -11.93
N LEU A 106 7.69 -1.86 -11.53
CA LEU A 106 6.71 -1.26 -12.44
C LEU A 106 7.27 0.00 -13.11
N THR A 107 7.75 0.96 -12.30
CA THR A 107 8.05 2.30 -12.78
C THR A 107 9.31 2.37 -13.64
N PHE A 108 10.25 1.45 -13.43
CA PHE A 108 11.47 1.35 -14.25
C PHE A 108 11.32 0.40 -15.44
N SER A 109 10.21 -0.34 -15.54
CA SER A 109 9.92 -1.19 -16.69
C SER A 109 9.78 -0.36 -17.98
N PRO A 110 10.41 -0.77 -19.09
CA PRO A 110 10.22 -0.11 -20.40
C PRO A 110 8.84 -0.41 -21.00
N ARG A 111 8.03 -1.28 -20.38
CA ARG A 111 6.72 -1.70 -20.89
C ARG A 111 5.66 -0.60 -20.85
N PHE A 112 5.85 0.46 -20.06
CA PHE A 112 4.86 1.51 -19.85
C PHE A 112 5.44 2.91 -20.03
N ASP A 113 4.63 3.83 -20.55
CA ASP A 113 4.86 5.27 -20.45
C ASP A 113 3.98 5.83 -19.33
N LEU A 114 4.61 6.11 -18.19
CA LEU A 114 3.92 6.51 -16.95
C LEU A 114 3.96 8.02 -16.67
N ARG A 115 4.52 8.81 -17.59
CA ARG A 115 4.81 10.25 -17.36
C ARG A 115 3.57 11.10 -17.09
N HIS A 116 2.41 10.67 -17.59
CA HIS A 116 1.13 11.36 -17.41
C HIS A 116 0.13 10.53 -16.60
N THR A 117 0.54 9.36 -16.09
CA THR A 117 -0.36 8.43 -15.42
C THR A 117 -0.84 8.97 -14.09
N TYR A 118 -2.13 8.81 -13.82
CA TYR A 118 -2.69 8.93 -12.48
C TYR A 118 -2.55 7.61 -11.74
N PHE A 119 -1.95 7.66 -10.55
CA PHE A 119 -1.83 6.52 -9.66
C PHE A 119 -2.92 6.63 -8.59
N MET A 120 -3.71 5.59 -8.44
CA MET A 120 -4.66 5.46 -7.33
C MET A 120 -4.27 4.25 -6.49
N VAL A 121 -3.70 4.49 -5.32
CA VAL A 121 -3.48 3.44 -4.32
C VAL A 121 -4.81 3.18 -3.64
N ALA A 122 -5.33 1.96 -3.75
CA ALA A 122 -6.66 1.60 -3.29
C ALA A 122 -6.64 0.27 -2.54
N GLY A 123 -6.86 0.32 -1.23
CA GLY A 123 -6.86 -0.87 -0.37
C GLY A 123 -7.65 -0.68 0.90
N ILE A 124 -7.92 -1.78 1.61
CA ILE A 124 -8.59 -1.72 2.91
C ILE A 124 -7.62 -1.25 4.00
N ALA A 125 -8.18 -0.90 5.15
CA ALA A 125 -7.45 -0.41 6.31
C ALA A 125 -8.27 -0.61 7.60
N GLY A 126 -7.60 -0.61 8.75
CA GLY A 126 -8.26 -0.39 10.04
C GLY A 126 -8.73 1.06 10.14
N ILE A 127 -9.92 1.33 10.67
CA ILE A 127 -10.50 2.68 10.79
C ILE A 127 -10.58 3.15 12.24
N ASP A 128 -10.23 4.41 12.45
CA ASP A 128 -10.45 5.11 13.72
C ASP A 128 -11.96 5.36 13.93
N PRO A 129 -12.57 4.81 15.00
CA PRO A 129 -13.99 5.01 15.29
C PRO A 129 -14.39 6.48 15.56
N LEU A 130 -13.46 7.38 15.89
CA LEU A 130 -13.78 8.81 16.01
C LEU A 130 -13.82 9.56 14.68
N GLN A 131 -13.26 8.99 13.60
CA GLN A 131 -13.23 9.64 12.28
C GLN A 131 -14.15 8.98 11.27
N GLY A 132 -14.37 7.68 11.40
CA GLY A 132 -15.23 6.93 10.49
C GLY A 132 -15.80 5.68 11.13
N THR A 133 -16.27 4.80 10.27
CA THR A 133 -16.83 3.52 10.66
C THR A 133 -16.43 2.43 9.68
N VAL A 134 -16.54 1.16 10.09
CA VAL A 134 -16.41 0.02 9.18
C VAL A 134 -17.26 0.23 7.93
N GLY A 135 -16.65 0.02 6.76
CA GLY A 135 -17.18 0.29 5.43
C GLY A 135 -16.92 1.72 4.91
N SER A 136 -16.53 2.69 5.74
CA SER A 136 -16.24 4.06 5.26
C SER A 136 -15.02 4.06 4.35
N ALA A 137 -15.03 4.91 3.33
CA ALA A 137 -13.93 5.05 2.37
C ALA A 137 -13.33 6.47 2.46
N ALA A 138 -12.03 6.56 2.67
CA ALA A 138 -11.31 7.78 2.99
C ALA A 138 -10.31 8.16 1.89
N TRP A 139 -10.40 9.40 1.38
CA TRP A 139 -9.37 10.01 0.56
C TRP A 139 -8.37 10.77 1.44
N ALA A 140 -7.09 10.43 1.32
CA ALA A 140 -6.01 11.02 2.12
C ALA A 140 -5.37 12.26 1.47
N ASN A 141 -4.89 13.17 2.31
CA ASN A 141 -4.00 14.28 1.93
C ASN A 141 -2.57 14.09 2.47
N TRP A 142 -2.41 13.28 3.52
CA TRP A 142 -1.15 12.95 4.16
C TRP A 142 -0.98 11.44 4.28
N LEU A 143 0.25 11.00 4.05
CA LEU A 143 0.72 9.65 4.33
C LEU A 143 1.73 9.74 5.48
N VAL A 144 1.48 9.02 6.56
CA VAL A 144 2.27 9.11 7.79
C VAL A 144 2.83 7.74 8.14
N ASP A 145 4.14 7.61 8.26
CA ASP A 145 4.76 6.37 8.69
C ASP A 145 4.68 6.23 10.23
N PHE A 146 4.34 5.05 10.72
CA PHE A 146 4.28 4.70 12.14
C PHE A 146 5.31 3.66 12.57
N GLY A 147 6.05 3.06 11.63
CA GLY A 147 7.17 2.17 11.93
C GLY A 147 8.50 2.92 12.11
N ILE A 148 8.67 4.09 11.50
CA ILE A 148 9.90 4.90 11.54
C ILE A 148 9.88 5.79 12.77
N GLN A 149 10.09 5.15 13.91
CA GLN A 149 10.14 5.73 15.24
C GLN A 149 11.19 4.98 16.08
N TRP A 150 11.65 5.58 17.16
CA TRP A 150 12.26 4.80 18.24
C TRP A 150 11.15 4.29 19.17
N GLU A 151 11.41 3.16 19.82
CA GLU A 151 10.49 2.54 20.76
C GLU A 151 11.26 2.04 21.98
N ILE A 152 10.74 2.35 23.16
CA ILE A 152 11.06 1.69 24.41
C ILE A 152 9.95 0.68 24.70
N ASP A 153 10.30 -0.52 25.16
CA ASP A 153 9.33 -1.53 25.56
C ASP A 153 8.26 -0.92 26.49
N GLY A 154 6.99 -1.20 26.24
CA GLY A 154 5.87 -0.62 26.98
C GLY A 154 5.94 -0.84 28.50
N ARG A 155 6.67 -1.87 28.97
CA ARG A 155 6.86 -2.18 30.40
C ARG A 155 7.97 -1.34 31.05
N GLU A 156 8.78 -0.67 30.26
CA GLU A 156 9.96 0.09 30.67
C GLU A 156 9.80 1.60 30.42
N ILE A 157 8.58 2.05 30.11
CA ILE A 157 8.26 3.47 29.87
C ILE A 157 8.68 4.31 31.09
N PRO A 158 9.50 5.37 30.90
CA PRO A 158 9.92 6.24 31.98
C PRO A 158 8.75 6.94 32.69
N PRO A 159 8.85 7.22 34.00
CA PRO A 159 7.84 7.99 34.71
C PRO A 159 7.55 9.34 34.04
N GLY A 160 6.26 9.63 33.81
CA GLY A 160 5.80 10.87 33.17
C GLY A 160 5.66 10.81 31.64
N TRP A 161 6.08 9.73 31.00
CA TRP A 161 5.82 9.49 29.57
C TRP A 161 4.51 8.70 29.42
N ASN A 162 3.70 9.08 28.43
CA ASN A 162 2.43 8.41 28.12
C ASN A 162 2.59 7.27 27.09
N THR A 163 3.77 7.12 26.50
CA THR A 163 4.07 6.13 25.47
C THR A 163 5.58 5.85 25.42
N GLY A 164 5.96 4.65 24.97
CA GLY A 164 7.35 4.30 24.66
C GLY A 164 7.82 4.74 23.28
N TYR A 165 6.91 5.19 22.41
CA TYR A 165 7.24 5.67 21.07
C TYR A 165 7.73 7.12 21.07
N LEU A 166 8.79 7.38 20.33
CA LEU A 166 9.33 8.72 20.12
C LEU A 166 9.91 8.87 18.71
N GLY A 167 10.00 10.10 18.22
CA GLY A 167 10.64 10.37 16.95
C GLY A 167 12.12 10.02 16.98
N ILE A 168 12.66 9.60 15.83
CA ILE A 168 14.11 9.37 15.69
C ILE A 168 14.86 10.66 16.07
N ASN A 169 15.91 10.53 16.87
CA ASN A 169 16.73 11.64 17.37
C ASN A 169 16.00 12.66 18.26
N THR A 170 14.83 12.33 18.83
CA THR A 170 14.16 13.18 19.83
C THR A 170 14.47 12.73 21.26
N THR A 171 14.16 13.59 22.24
CA THR A 171 14.35 13.30 23.68
C THR A 171 13.03 13.12 24.42
N GLY A 172 11.91 13.01 23.71
CA GLY A 172 10.59 12.82 24.31
C GLY A 172 9.49 12.58 23.27
N PRO A 173 8.34 12.01 23.70
CA PRO A 173 7.29 11.50 22.81
C PRO A 173 6.47 12.59 22.09
N THR A 174 6.55 13.83 22.56
CA THR A 174 5.78 14.98 22.03
C THR A 174 6.57 15.83 21.03
N GLN A 175 7.85 15.53 20.82
CA GLN A 175 8.72 16.29 19.92
C GLN A 175 8.59 15.81 18.48
N LYS A 176 8.62 16.75 17.53
CA LYS A 176 8.75 16.44 16.10
C LYS A 176 10.21 16.10 15.79
N PRO A 177 10.49 14.95 15.13
CA PRO A 177 11.85 14.61 14.71
C PRO A 177 12.30 15.51 13.54
N PRO A 178 13.62 15.55 13.24
CA PRO A 178 14.17 16.27 12.08
C PRO A 178 13.78 15.67 10.71
N LEU A 179 13.16 14.48 10.69
CA LEU A 179 12.76 13.73 9.48
C LEU A 179 13.95 13.35 8.61
N ASP A 180 14.98 12.75 9.21
CA ASP A 180 16.24 12.41 8.55
C ASP A 180 16.10 11.25 7.56
N TYR A 181 15.11 10.37 7.72
CA TYR A 181 14.94 9.19 6.87
C TYR A 181 14.15 9.50 5.59
N ARG A 182 13.49 10.67 5.54
CA ARG A 182 12.78 11.25 4.38
C ARG A 182 11.57 10.46 3.89
N THR A 183 11.12 9.46 4.64
CA THR A 183 9.94 8.65 4.34
C THR A 183 8.90 8.66 5.46
N GLU A 184 9.14 9.43 6.53
CA GLU A 184 8.28 9.51 7.71
C GLU A 184 6.93 10.15 7.41
N VAL A 185 6.88 11.10 6.48
CA VAL A 185 5.63 11.81 6.12
C VAL A 185 5.70 12.34 4.70
N PHE A 186 4.60 12.15 3.96
CA PHE A 186 4.39 12.74 2.64
C PHE A 186 3.09 13.53 2.59
N GLN A 187 3.10 14.64 1.86
CA GLN A 187 1.90 15.38 1.51
C GLN A 187 1.51 15.06 0.06
N LEU A 188 0.28 14.60 -0.14
CA LEU A 188 -0.30 14.37 -1.46
C LEU A 188 -0.79 15.68 -2.08
N ASN A 189 -1.08 15.67 -3.38
CA ASN A 189 -1.70 16.81 -4.05
C ASN A 189 -3.16 16.97 -3.60
N PRO A 190 -3.50 18.02 -2.82
CA PRO A 190 -4.84 18.19 -2.30
C PRO A 190 -5.87 18.50 -3.41
N ALA A 191 -5.44 19.02 -4.57
CA ALA A 191 -6.38 19.24 -5.68
C ALA A 191 -6.95 17.91 -6.19
N LEU A 192 -6.11 16.86 -6.28
CA LEU A 192 -6.53 15.55 -6.77
C LEU A 192 -7.43 14.84 -5.76
N SER A 193 -7.05 14.81 -4.48
CA SER A 193 -7.88 14.19 -3.43
C SER A 193 -9.22 14.91 -3.25
N ASN A 194 -9.26 16.25 -3.38
CA ASN A 194 -10.50 17.02 -3.35
C ASN A 194 -11.39 16.75 -4.57
N ALA A 195 -10.81 16.64 -5.78
CA ALA A 195 -11.56 16.26 -6.97
C ALA A 195 -12.14 14.84 -6.84
N ALA A 196 -11.33 13.89 -6.36
CA ALA A 196 -11.76 12.52 -6.10
C ALA A 196 -12.93 12.47 -5.09
N PHE A 197 -12.80 13.19 -3.97
CA PHE A 197 -13.87 13.30 -2.98
C PHE A 197 -15.13 13.96 -3.55
N ALA A 198 -15.00 15.05 -4.32
CA ALA A 198 -16.15 15.73 -4.91
C ALA A 198 -16.93 14.81 -5.87
N LEU A 199 -16.22 13.98 -6.64
CA LEU A 199 -16.81 13.00 -7.56
C LEU A 199 -17.50 11.84 -6.82
N SER A 200 -16.98 11.44 -5.65
CA SER A 200 -17.43 10.22 -4.98
C SER A 200 -18.27 10.44 -3.72
N ARG A 201 -18.30 11.64 -3.11
CA ARG A 201 -18.90 11.87 -1.78
C ARG A 201 -20.36 11.43 -1.60
N ASN A 202 -21.10 11.34 -2.71
CA ASN A 202 -22.52 10.99 -2.71
C ASN A 202 -22.79 9.56 -3.21
N VAL A 203 -21.77 8.73 -3.43
CA VAL A 203 -22.01 7.33 -3.78
C VAL A 203 -22.64 6.59 -2.60
N THR A 204 -23.58 5.71 -2.90
CA THR A 204 -24.13 4.79 -1.90
C THR A 204 -23.11 3.69 -1.65
N LEU A 205 -22.59 3.63 -0.43
CA LEU A 205 -21.68 2.57 -0.01
C LEU A 205 -22.44 1.31 0.40
N THR A 206 -21.87 0.16 0.07
CA THR A 206 -22.30 -1.16 0.54
C THR A 206 -22.21 -1.23 2.06
N ASP A 207 -23.20 -1.90 2.65
CA ASP A 207 -23.32 -2.13 4.08
C ASP A 207 -24.02 -3.47 4.33
N ASP A 208 -23.81 -4.08 5.50
CA ASP A 208 -24.43 -5.35 5.85
C ASP A 208 -24.84 -5.43 7.33
N ALA A 209 -25.62 -6.46 7.66
CA ALA A 209 -26.16 -6.66 9.01
C ALA A 209 -25.07 -6.94 10.06
N GLN A 210 -23.94 -7.55 9.66
CA GLN A 210 -22.85 -7.87 10.58
C GLN A 210 -22.08 -6.60 10.96
N ALA A 211 -21.75 -5.75 9.99
CA ALA A 211 -21.17 -4.43 10.20
C ALA A 211 -22.12 -3.53 10.99
N GLN A 212 -23.43 -3.56 10.72
CA GLN A 212 -24.43 -2.86 11.55
C GLN A 212 -24.37 -3.29 13.02
N ALA A 213 -24.31 -4.59 13.29
CA ALA A 213 -24.22 -5.13 14.64
C ALA A 213 -22.89 -4.77 15.32
N ALA A 214 -21.77 -4.77 14.58
CA ALA A 214 -20.47 -4.35 15.11
C ALA A 214 -20.46 -2.87 15.51
N ARG A 215 -20.98 -2.00 14.65
CA ARG A 215 -21.09 -0.55 14.89
C ARG A 215 -22.00 -0.18 16.04
N ALA A 216 -23.08 -0.94 16.25
CA ALA A 216 -24.01 -0.73 17.36
C ALA A 216 -23.36 -0.87 18.75
N LYS A 217 -22.17 -1.49 18.84
CA LYS A 217 -21.39 -1.60 20.08
C LYS A 217 -20.69 -0.29 20.47
N TYR A 218 -20.55 0.66 19.55
CA TYR A 218 -20.03 1.99 19.80
C TYR A 218 -21.19 2.94 20.14
N ASN A 219 -21.07 3.68 21.24
CA ASN A 219 -22.11 4.60 21.71
C ASN A 219 -21.98 6.04 21.18
N TYR A 220 -21.12 6.26 20.18
CA TYR A 220 -20.84 7.57 19.59
C TYR A 220 -20.76 7.51 18.06
N ALA A 221 -21.02 8.66 17.43
CA ALA A 221 -20.81 8.87 16.00
C ALA A 221 -19.36 9.33 15.74
N PRO A 222 -18.79 9.05 14.56
CA PRO A 222 -19.42 8.36 13.42
C PRO A 222 -19.42 6.83 13.50
N ALA A 223 -18.70 6.20 14.44
CA ALA A 223 -18.59 4.74 14.56
C ALA A 223 -19.92 3.97 14.54
N ASN A 224 -21.02 4.57 15.00
CA ASN A 224 -22.34 3.92 15.04
C ASN A 224 -23.28 4.30 13.89
N ARG A 225 -22.77 4.85 12.79
CA ARG A 225 -23.55 5.31 11.63
C ARG A 225 -23.31 4.45 10.38
N PRO A 226 -24.18 4.49 9.37
CA PRO A 226 -23.92 4.01 8.01
C PRO A 226 -22.56 4.50 7.46
N PRO A 227 -21.82 3.70 6.67
CA PRO A 227 -20.56 4.16 6.09
C PRO A 227 -20.81 5.30 5.10
N THR A 228 -19.85 6.21 5.02
CA THR A 228 -19.85 7.31 4.04
C THR A 228 -18.45 7.47 3.45
N VAL A 229 -18.37 8.17 2.33
CA VAL A 229 -17.08 8.64 1.81
C VAL A 229 -16.65 9.84 2.65
N ILE A 230 -15.39 9.85 3.10
CA ILE A 230 -14.81 10.89 3.96
C ILE A 230 -13.46 11.37 3.42
N GLN A 231 -12.95 12.47 3.97
CA GLN A 231 -11.58 12.93 3.77
C GLN A 231 -10.86 12.98 5.10
N CYS A 232 -9.79 12.22 5.21
CA CYS A 232 -8.92 12.12 6.36
C CYS A 232 -7.69 11.30 5.96
N ASP A 233 -6.67 11.29 6.80
CA ASP A 233 -5.34 10.82 6.44
C ASP A 233 -5.07 9.40 6.91
N THR A 234 -4.09 8.79 6.27
CA THR A 234 -3.73 7.40 6.48
C THR A 234 -2.33 7.28 7.03
N LEU A 235 -2.13 6.20 7.78
CA LEU A 235 -0.88 5.90 8.45
C LEU A 235 -0.44 4.47 8.10
N ALA A 236 0.84 4.31 7.83
CA ALA A 236 1.45 3.07 7.37
C ALA A 236 2.38 2.47 8.43
N GLY A 237 2.44 1.15 8.55
CA GLY A 237 3.49 0.44 9.29
C GLY A 237 3.48 -1.06 9.01
N ASP A 238 4.64 -1.73 9.11
CA ASP A 238 4.71 -3.19 8.89
C ASP A 238 4.11 -4.03 10.05
N THR A 239 3.75 -3.38 11.16
CA THR A 239 3.09 -4.02 12.29
C THR A 239 1.58 -3.80 12.21
N TRP A 240 0.81 -4.88 12.15
CA TRP A 240 -0.64 -4.81 12.38
C TRP A 240 -0.92 -4.80 13.89
N TRP A 241 -1.59 -3.75 14.36
CA TRP A 241 -1.87 -3.52 15.78
C TRP A 241 -3.35 -3.21 16.03
N SER A 242 -3.74 -3.33 17.30
CA SER A 242 -5.03 -2.87 17.83
C SER A 242 -4.82 -2.35 19.24
N GLY A 243 -5.46 -1.23 19.58
CA GLY A 243 -5.52 -0.77 20.96
C GLY A 243 -5.79 0.72 21.12
N THR A 244 -6.51 1.07 22.19
CA THR A 244 -6.92 2.45 22.48
C THR A 244 -5.73 3.41 22.58
N ASP A 245 -4.67 3.01 23.30
CA ASP A 245 -3.50 3.86 23.52
C ASP A 245 -2.59 3.96 22.29
N LEU A 246 -2.42 2.85 21.56
CA LEU A 246 -1.72 2.86 20.27
C LEU A 246 -2.44 3.74 19.25
N GLY A 247 -3.76 3.63 19.19
CA GLY A 247 -4.58 4.45 18.33
C GLY A 247 -4.61 5.93 18.73
N GLU A 248 -4.48 6.26 20.02
CA GLU A 248 -4.31 7.64 20.47
C GLU A 248 -2.90 8.15 20.12
N ARG A 249 -1.88 7.30 20.25
CA ARG A 249 -0.53 7.61 19.77
C ARG A 249 -0.52 7.86 18.25
N ALA A 250 -1.23 7.06 17.45
CA ALA A 250 -1.36 7.26 16.00
C ALA A 250 -1.93 8.65 15.64
N ARG A 251 -2.96 9.11 16.36
CA ARG A 251 -3.50 10.48 16.21
C ARG A 251 -2.47 11.55 16.56
N GLN A 252 -1.84 11.42 17.73
CA GLN A 252 -0.83 12.37 18.20
C GLN A 252 0.35 12.43 17.23
N TRP A 253 0.80 11.27 16.75
CA TRP A 253 1.91 11.17 15.82
C TRP A 253 1.62 11.81 14.47
N THR A 254 0.43 11.56 13.92
CA THR A 254 -0.04 12.25 12.71
C THR A 254 -0.04 13.75 12.89
N LYS A 255 -0.53 14.27 14.03
CA LYS A 255 -0.48 15.71 14.33
C LYS A 255 0.94 16.24 14.46
N ILE A 256 1.84 15.51 15.12
CA ILE A 256 3.25 15.89 15.27
C ILE A 256 3.92 16.00 13.90
N LEU A 257 3.80 14.97 13.05
CA LEU A 257 4.51 14.94 11.77
C LEU A 257 3.96 15.96 10.77
N THR A 258 2.66 16.22 10.79
CA THR A 258 1.99 17.11 9.84
C THR A 258 1.83 18.56 10.32
N ASP A 259 2.47 18.94 11.44
CA ASP A 259 2.31 20.25 12.08
C ASP A 259 0.84 20.60 12.37
N GLY A 260 0.07 19.59 12.80
CA GLY A 260 -1.34 19.69 13.16
C GLY A 260 -2.32 19.62 11.99
N LYS A 261 -1.84 19.63 10.73
CA LYS A 261 -2.69 19.71 9.52
C LYS A 261 -3.40 18.41 9.19
N GLY A 262 -2.75 17.27 9.42
CA GLY A 262 -3.29 15.95 9.10
C GLY A 262 -4.23 15.42 10.18
N THR A 263 -5.18 14.57 9.81
CA THR A 263 -6.15 13.93 10.68
C THR A 263 -6.12 12.42 10.45
N TYR A 264 -5.49 11.67 11.36
CA TYR A 264 -5.44 10.22 11.30
C TYR A 264 -6.84 9.61 11.31
N CYS A 265 -7.13 8.74 10.35
CA CYS A 265 -8.35 7.94 10.35
C CYS A 265 -8.20 6.50 9.89
N THR A 266 -7.15 6.16 9.15
CA THR A 266 -6.93 4.79 8.65
C THR A 266 -5.52 4.31 8.91
N THR A 267 -5.35 3.01 9.16
CA THR A 267 -4.05 2.34 9.32
C THR A 267 -3.90 1.15 8.37
N GLN A 268 -2.72 1.04 7.75
CA GLN A 268 -2.39 0.08 6.68
C GLN A 268 -0.86 -0.17 6.65
N GLN A 269 -0.31 -0.90 5.66
CA GLN A 269 1.12 -1.27 5.66
C GLN A 269 1.95 -0.86 4.43
N GLU A 270 1.44 -0.07 3.48
CA GLU A 270 2.08 0.09 2.15
C GLU A 270 2.22 1.51 1.61
N ASP A 271 1.42 2.49 2.07
CA ASP A 271 1.32 3.76 1.33
C ASP A 271 2.64 4.54 1.31
N ASN A 272 3.36 4.59 2.43
CA ASN A 272 4.65 5.29 2.51
C ASN A 272 5.72 4.63 1.62
N ALA A 273 5.80 3.30 1.59
CA ALA A 273 6.70 2.57 0.69
C ALA A 273 6.35 2.78 -0.78
N THR A 274 5.06 2.74 -1.11
CA THR A 274 4.55 2.99 -2.47
C THR A 274 4.94 4.40 -2.93
N PHE A 275 4.70 5.41 -2.08
CA PHE A 275 4.99 6.80 -2.41
C PHE A 275 6.49 7.09 -2.52
N GLU A 276 7.32 6.47 -1.68
CA GLU A 276 8.79 6.57 -1.79
C GLU A 276 9.30 5.99 -3.11
N ALA A 277 8.81 4.82 -3.54
CA ALA A 277 9.19 4.24 -4.82
C ALA A 277 8.75 5.11 -6.01
N LEU A 278 7.54 5.69 -5.96
CA LEU A 278 7.10 6.69 -6.93
C LEU A 278 7.98 7.95 -6.89
N THR A 279 8.42 8.39 -5.71
CA THR A 279 9.29 9.55 -5.54
C THR A 279 10.62 9.33 -6.26
N ARG A 280 11.24 8.16 -6.09
CA ARG A 280 12.46 7.79 -6.83
C ARG A 280 12.24 7.79 -8.34
N ALA A 281 11.14 7.24 -8.82
CA ALA A 281 10.80 7.27 -10.25
C ALA A 281 10.57 8.72 -10.76
N ALA A 282 10.01 9.59 -9.93
CA ALA A 282 9.79 11.00 -10.28
C ALA A 282 11.11 11.77 -10.43
N THR A 283 12.14 11.46 -9.63
CA THR A 283 13.47 12.10 -9.75
C THR A 283 14.14 11.90 -11.12
N VAL A 284 13.73 10.86 -11.86
CA VAL A 284 14.20 10.56 -13.22
C VAL A 284 13.09 10.75 -14.26
N HIS A 285 12.07 11.55 -13.94
CA HIS A 285 10.98 11.95 -14.83
C HIS A 285 10.16 10.80 -15.43
N ARG A 286 10.00 9.70 -14.70
CA ARG A 286 9.17 8.55 -15.14
C ARG A 286 7.70 8.65 -14.71
N VAL A 287 7.43 9.37 -13.63
CA VAL A 287 6.08 9.61 -13.07
C VAL A 287 5.96 11.05 -12.56
N ASP A 288 4.72 11.51 -12.31
CA ASP A 288 4.41 12.81 -11.73
C ASP A 288 3.69 12.63 -10.39
N LEU A 289 4.32 13.07 -9.29
CA LEU A 289 3.76 12.92 -7.94
C LEU A 289 2.48 13.74 -7.72
N ASN A 290 2.18 14.74 -8.57
CA ASN A 290 0.92 15.49 -8.50
C ASN A 290 -0.29 14.64 -8.91
N ARG A 291 -0.06 13.41 -9.39
CA ARG A 291 -1.07 12.51 -9.93
C ARG A 291 -1.30 11.27 -9.06
N VAL A 292 -0.89 11.32 -7.80
CA VAL A 292 -1.04 10.22 -6.84
C VAL A 292 -2.20 10.52 -5.88
N ALA A 293 -3.22 9.66 -5.91
CA ALA A 293 -4.33 9.66 -4.96
C ALA A 293 -4.28 8.37 -4.12
N VAL A 294 -4.69 8.48 -2.86
CA VAL A 294 -4.72 7.35 -1.93
C VAL A 294 -6.11 7.23 -1.31
N LEU A 295 -6.69 6.04 -1.47
CA LEU A 295 -8.03 5.66 -1.04
C LEU A 295 -7.93 4.45 -0.10
N ARG A 296 -8.44 4.60 1.13
CA ARG A 296 -8.50 3.50 2.09
C ARG A 296 -9.92 3.24 2.58
N ALA A 297 -10.35 1.98 2.62
CA ALA A 297 -11.67 1.59 3.10
C ALA A 297 -11.61 0.80 4.42
N GLY A 298 -12.42 1.17 5.41
CA GLY A 298 -12.39 0.57 6.75
C GLY A 298 -12.89 -0.88 6.79
N SER A 299 -12.00 -1.87 6.88
CA SER A 299 -12.36 -3.30 6.99
C SER A 299 -12.66 -3.76 8.42
N ASP A 300 -12.20 -2.98 9.39
CA ASP A 300 -12.28 -3.25 10.83
C ASP A 300 -11.97 -1.94 11.57
N PHE A 301 -12.38 -1.85 12.84
CA PHE A 301 -11.95 -0.79 13.74
C PHE A 301 -10.56 -1.08 14.30
N ASP A 302 -9.67 -0.09 14.26
CA ASP A 302 -8.28 -0.19 14.74
C ASP A 302 -8.14 -0.28 16.27
N ARG A 303 -9.25 -0.16 17.00
CA ARG A 303 -9.31 -0.19 18.46
C ARG A 303 -10.67 -0.67 18.94
N PRO A 304 -10.74 -1.26 20.16
CA PRO A 304 -11.99 -1.79 20.70
C PRO A 304 -13.02 -0.72 21.06
N TYR A 305 -14.29 -1.12 21.11
CA TYR A 305 -15.34 -0.37 21.81
C TYR A 305 -15.23 -0.54 23.34
N ALA A 306 -15.97 0.28 24.09
CA ALA A 306 -15.97 0.22 25.55
C ALA A 306 -16.39 -1.17 26.07
N GLY A 307 -15.52 -1.82 26.85
CA GLY A 307 -15.76 -3.16 27.41
C GLY A 307 -15.17 -4.32 26.60
N GLN A 308 -14.61 -4.06 25.40
CA GLN A 308 -13.83 -5.02 24.65
C GLN A 308 -12.33 -4.84 24.93
N SER A 309 -11.57 -5.94 24.97
CA SER A 309 -10.11 -5.87 25.09
C SER A 309 -9.44 -5.61 23.74
N SER A 310 -8.28 -4.94 23.71
CA SER A 310 -7.51 -4.72 22.48
C SER A 310 -7.10 -6.04 21.79
N ALA A 311 -6.79 -7.07 22.58
CA ALA A 311 -6.45 -8.40 22.08
C ALA A 311 -7.65 -9.08 21.40
N ASP A 312 -8.84 -8.96 21.98
CA ASP A 312 -10.08 -9.46 21.38
C ASP A 312 -10.39 -8.71 20.07
N ASN A 313 -10.26 -7.38 20.05
CA ASN A 313 -10.42 -6.60 18.82
C ASN A 313 -9.44 -7.04 17.72
N LEU A 314 -8.16 -7.30 18.07
CA LEU A 314 -7.14 -7.72 17.12
C LEU A 314 -7.40 -9.13 16.57
N LEU A 315 -7.67 -10.10 17.44
CA LEU A 315 -7.74 -11.51 17.06
C LEU A 315 -9.09 -11.89 16.47
N ASN A 316 -10.15 -11.12 16.78
CA ASN A 316 -11.50 -11.33 16.28
C ASN A 316 -11.97 -10.20 15.35
N TYR A 317 -11.04 -9.52 14.67
CA TYR A 317 -11.32 -8.43 13.72
C TYR A 317 -12.35 -8.83 12.66
N SER A 318 -12.30 -10.08 12.16
CA SER A 318 -13.23 -10.60 11.15
C SER A 318 -14.68 -10.65 11.60
N SER A 319 -14.92 -10.73 12.92
CA SER A 319 -16.28 -10.69 13.48
C SER A 319 -17.00 -9.35 13.28
N GLN A 320 -16.27 -8.30 12.90
CA GLN A 320 -16.82 -6.98 12.65
C GLN A 320 -17.55 -6.87 11.30
N GLY A 321 -17.38 -7.83 10.38
CA GLY A 321 -18.10 -7.88 9.10
C GLY A 321 -17.67 -6.84 8.07
N GLY A 322 -16.52 -6.19 8.26
CA GLY A 322 -16.12 -5.07 7.39
C GLY A 322 -15.38 -5.45 6.12
N PHE A 323 -14.79 -6.63 6.05
CA PHE A 323 -13.90 -7.02 4.97
C PHE A 323 -14.54 -6.91 3.57
N THR A 324 -15.66 -7.62 3.35
CA THR A 324 -16.33 -7.64 2.04
C THR A 324 -16.85 -6.26 1.66
N ILE A 325 -17.54 -5.58 2.58
CA ILE A 325 -18.12 -4.26 2.28
C ILE A 325 -17.03 -3.21 2.03
N ALA A 326 -15.87 -3.29 2.69
CA ALA A 326 -14.75 -2.38 2.44
C ALA A 326 -14.18 -2.58 1.03
N ILE A 327 -14.04 -3.81 0.57
CA ILE A 327 -13.59 -4.12 -0.80
C ILE A 327 -14.56 -3.54 -1.84
N ASP A 328 -15.86 -3.77 -1.69
CA ASP A 328 -16.88 -3.19 -2.59
C ASP A 328 -16.82 -1.65 -2.57
N ASN A 329 -16.65 -1.07 -1.38
CA ASN A 329 -16.63 0.37 -1.19
C ASN A 329 -15.38 1.05 -1.77
N LEU A 330 -14.25 0.32 -1.93
CA LEU A 330 -13.10 0.81 -2.71
C LEU A 330 -13.51 1.07 -4.15
N PHE A 331 -14.16 0.09 -4.80
CA PHE A 331 -14.61 0.24 -6.18
C PHE A 331 -15.65 1.35 -6.29
N LEU A 332 -16.68 1.35 -5.44
CA LEU A 332 -17.74 2.35 -5.47
C LEU A 332 -17.21 3.78 -5.29
N THR A 333 -16.19 3.96 -4.45
CA THR A 333 -15.61 5.28 -4.15
C THR A 333 -14.57 5.71 -5.17
N GLY A 334 -13.68 4.82 -5.61
CA GLY A 334 -12.59 5.16 -6.52
C GLY A 334 -12.99 5.19 -7.99
N ASN A 335 -13.94 4.36 -8.43
CA ASN A 335 -14.35 4.29 -9.82
C ASN A 335 -14.88 5.63 -10.39
N PRO A 336 -15.63 6.49 -9.67
CA PRO A 336 -15.96 7.83 -10.13
C PRO A 336 -14.75 8.65 -10.61
N LEU A 337 -13.63 8.63 -9.87
CA LEU A 337 -12.39 9.30 -10.28
C LEU A 337 -11.80 8.64 -11.54
N VAL A 338 -11.71 7.30 -11.55
CA VAL A 338 -11.19 6.54 -12.70
C VAL A 338 -11.96 6.90 -13.98
N GLN A 339 -13.30 6.84 -13.93
CA GLN A 339 -14.17 7.14 -15.06
C GLN A 339 -14.05 8.58 -15.53
N ASP A 340 -13.97 9.54 -14.59
CA ASP A 340 -13.83 10.95 -14.95
C ASP A 340 -12.50 11.23 -15.66
N ILE A 341 -11.38 10.64 -15.18
CA ILE A 341 -10.06 10.76 -15.81
C ILE A 341 -10.08 10.16 -17.22
N VAL A 342 -10.56 8.93 -17.41
CA VAL A 342 -10.46 8.27 -18.72
C VAL A 342 -11.38 8.85 -19.77
N THR A 343 -12.57 9.31 -19.35
CA THR A 343 -13.60 9.88 -20.23
C THR A 343 -13.26 11.32 -20.62
N HIS A 344 -12.72 12.10 -19.68
CA HIS A 344 -12.36 13.51 -19.90
C HIS A 344 -10.85 13.71 -20.00
N TRP A 345 -10.15 12.77 -20.63
CA TRP A 345 -8.67 12.76 -20.67
C TRP A 345 -8.05 14.07 -21.19
N GLY A 346 -8.70 14.76 -22.13
CA GLY A 346 -8.21 16.06 -22.63
C GLY A 346 -8.10 17.12 -21.53
N GLU A 347 -8.94 17.07 -20.50
CA GLU A 347 -8.90 17.97 -19.34
C GLU A 347 -7.89 17.48 -18.30
N TRP A 348 -7.82 16.16 -18.07
CA TRP A 348 -6.97 15.56 -17.03
C TRP A 348 -5.50 15.37 -17.45
N ARG A 349 -5.19 15.33 -18.75
CA ARG A 349 -3.85 15.01 -19.26
C ARG A 349 -2.79 15.95 -18.70
N ASP A 350 -3.08 17.24 -18.59
CA ASP A 350 -2.09 18.24 -18.19
C ASP A 350 -2.13 18.57 -16.68
N GLY A 351 -3.07 17.97 -15.93
CA GLY A 351 -3.16 18.07 -14.48
C GLY A 351 -4.60 17.92 -13.97
N VAL A 352 -4.81 18.17 -12.68
CA VAL A 352 -6.16 18.15 -12.09
C VAL A 352 -6.97 19.33 -12.66
N PRO A 353 -8.13 19.09 -13.30
CA PRO A 353 -8.98 20.15 -13.83
C PRO A 353 -9.48 21.10 -12.73
N GLN A 354 -9.55 22.40 -13.05
CA GLN A 354 -10.22 23.40 -12.21
C GLN A 354 -11.71 23.42 -12.60
N ARG A 355 -12.58 22.79 -11.82
CA ARG A 355 -14.02 22.69 -12.08
C ARG A 355 -14.85 23.29 -10.95
#